data_AF-A0A3S1GKG8-F1
#
_entry.id   AF-A0A3S1GKG8-F1
#
_cell.length_a   1.000
_cell.length_b   1.000
_cell.length_c   1.000
_cell.angle_alpha   90.00
_cell.angle_beta   90.00
_cell.angle_gamma   90.00
#
_symmetry.space_group_name_H-M   'P 1'
#
loop_
_entity.id
_entity.type
_entity.pdbx_description
1 polymer ?
#
loop_
_entity_poly.entity_id
_entity_poly.type
_entity_poly.pdbx_seq_one_letter_code
_entity_poly.pdbx_strand_id
1 'polypeptide(L)'
;MTVTTTVRRLLAAAKEWHAVGADGHVMAGRVEYLDDQEIWQRIVNACNGERGPGFFCAVQGRAESLLWKRGYFGHEQEMRLLLIGRSWQQDKPSPKVRLVKIDPNALFTSISFDPRLQPFELNERIAEFREAGYTGEIVRDLNYQKVLSLLIMMRDWPDP
;
A
#
# COMPACT_ATOMS: atom_id res chain seq x y z
N MET A 1 8.35 -10.29 3.83
CA MET A 1 8.87 -9.05 4.46
C MET A 1 7.79 -8.00 4.32
N THR A 2 7.49 -7.31 5.42
CA THR A 2 6.55 -6.19 5.44
C THR A 2 7.32 -4.92 5.77
N VAL A 3 6.91 -3.81 5.17
CA VAL A 3 7.51 -2.48 5.39
C VAL A 3 6.44 -1.57 5.96
N THR A 4 6.79 -0.87 7.03
CA THR A 4 5.95 0.18 7.62
C THR A 4 6.54 1.53 7.29
N THR A 5 5.70 2.46 6.83
CA THR A 5 6.08 3.86 6.57
C THR A 5 4.95 4.80 7.02
N THR A 6 5.15 6.10 6.88
CA THR A 6 4.13 7.11 7.11
C THR A 6 3.84 7.87 5.82
N VAL A 7 2.63 8.42 5.70
CA VAL A 7 2.26 9.28 4.54
C VAL A 7 3.27 10.42 4.36
N ARG A 8 3.76 11.01 5.46
CA ARG A 8 4.76 12.08 5.40
C ARG A 8 6.07 11.64 4.73
N ARG A 9 6.61 10.48 5.12
CA ARG A 9 7.85 9.92 4.53
C ARG A 9 7.63 9.52 3.08
N LEU A 10 6.47 8.93 2.77
CA LEU A 10 6.11 8.56 1.41
C LEU A 10 6.00 9.77 0.48
N LEU A 11 5.36 10.86 0.94
CA LEU A 11 5.27 12.11 0.19
C LEU A 11 6.63 12.81 0.03
N ALA A 12 7.53 12.68 1.02
CA ALA A 12 8.90 13.19 0.89
C ALA A 12 9.67 12.44 -0.21
N ALA A 13 9.62 11.10 -0.21
CA ALA A 13 10.23 10.29 -1.28
C ALA A 13 9.58 10.58 -2.66
N ALA A 14 8.26 10.78 -2.69
CA ALA A 14 7.54 11.14 -3.92
C ALA A 14 7.99 12.46 -4.54
N LYS A 15 8.42 13.45 -3.74
CA LYS A 15 9.00 14.69 -4.26
C LYS A 15 10.31 14.43 -5.01
N GLU A 16 11.15 13.54 -4.50
CA GLU A 16 12.38 13.14 -5.17
C GLU A 16 12.07 12.37 -6.46
N TRP A 17 11.12 11.44 -6.43
CA TRP A 17 10.68 10.72 -7.63
C TRP A 17 10.16 11.67 -8.70
N HIS A 18 9.43 12.72 -8.29
CA HIS A 18 8.95 13.75 -9.20
C HIS A 18 10.09 14.54 -9.84
N ALA A 19 11.09 14.94 -9.04
CA ALA A 19 12.25 15.70 -9.52
C ALA A 19 13.13 14.91 -10.49
N VAL A 20 13.24 13.58 -10.30
CA VAL A 20 14.09 12.68 -11.12
C VAL A 20 13.37 12.22 -12.40
N GLY A 21 12.18 12.76 -12.70
CA GLY A 21 11.51 12.55 -13.99
C GLY A 21 10.31 11.60 -13.94
N ALA A 22 9.52 11.62 -12.86
CA ALA A 22 8.20 11.00 -12.94
C ALA A 22 7.35 11.76 -13.97
N ASP A 23 7.00 11.11 -15.08
CA ASP A 23 6.08 11.61 -16.13
C ASP A 23 4.61 11.71 -15.64
N GLY A 24 4.40 12.09 -14.39
CA GLY A 24 3.11 12.03 -13.74
C GLY A 24 3.06 12.76 -12.40
N HIS A 25 1.86 12.78 -11.84
CA HIS A 25 1.57 13.26 -10.50
C HIS A 25 1.53 12.07 -9.54
N VAL A 26 2.26 12.15 -8.44
CA VAL A 26 2.19 11.18 -7.36
C VAL A 26 1.15 11.66 -6.36
N MET A 27 0.18 10.83 -6.05
CA MET A 27 -0.88 11.09 -5.07
C MET A 27 -0.86 9.98 -4.03
N ALA A 28 -1.07 10.33 -2.77
CA ALA A 28 -1.29 9.35 -1.70
C ALA A 28 -2.60 9.69 -1.00
N GLY A 29 -3.48 8.71 -0.83
CA GLY A 29 -4.81 8.94 -0.28
C GLY A 29 -5.37 7.71 0.42
N ARG A 30 -6.13 7.95 1.49
CA ARG A 30 -6.95 6.91 2.13
C ARG A 30 -8.10 6.54 1.20
N VAL A 31 -8.37 5.25 1.07
CA VAL A 31 -9.54 4.77 0.33
C VAL A 31 -10.81 5.13 1.12
N GLU A 32 -11.77 5.70 0.42
CA GLU A 32 -13.09 5.99 0.93
C GLU A 32 -14.02 4.83 0.60
N TYR A 33 -14.63 4.28 1.65
CA TYR A 33 -15.48 3.10 1.55
C TYR A 33 -16.93 3.53 1.53
N LEU A 34 -17.57 3.34 0.38
CA LEU A 34 -18.87 3.92 0.04
C LEU A 34 -19.86 2.80 -0.27
N ASP A 35 -21.15 3.03 -0.02
CA ASP A 35 -22.18 2.16 -0.56
C ASP A 35 -22.31 2.35 -2.08
N ASP A 36 -22.98 1.39 -2.74
CA ASP A 36 -23.08 1.39 -4.20
C ASP A 36 -23.88 2.61 -4.71
N GLN A 37 -24.88 3.09 -3.96
CA GLN A 37 -25.70 4.24 -4.33
C GLN A 37 -24.88 5.54 -4.28
N GLU A 38 -24.02 5.69 -3.28
CA GLU A 38 -23.18 6.86 -3.11
C GLU A 38 -22.10 6.94 -4.20
N ILE A 39 -21.51 5.81 -4.59
CA ILE A 39 -20.58 5.77 -5.75
C ILE A 39 -21.31 6.28 -7.01
N TRP A 40 -22.52 5.79 -7.28
CA TRP A 40 -23.31 6.24 -8.42
C TRP A 40 -23.65 7.73 -8.34
N GLN A 41 -24.07 8.21 -7.17
CA GLN A 41 -24.38 9.62 -6.98
C GLN A 41 -23.16 10.52 -7.23
N ARG A 42 -21.97 10.12 -6.77
CA ARG A 42 -20.72 10.85 -7.03
C ARG A 42 -20.37 10.89 -8.50
N ILE A 43 -20.57 9.78 -9.23
CA ILE A 43 -20.37 9.75 -10.69
C ILE A 43 -21.32 10.71 -11.39
N VAL A 44 -22.62 10.66 -11.07
CA VAL A 44 -23.63 11.55 -11.65
C VAL A 44 -23.33 13.02 -11.35
N ASN A 45 -22.97 13.34 -10.11
CA ASN A 45 -22.59 14.69 -9.71
C ASN A 45 -21.38 15.20 -10.48
N ALA A 46 -20.33 14.38 -10.64
CA ALA A 46 -19.15 14.74 -11.42
C ALA A 46 -19.49 14.99 -12.90
N CYS A 47 -20.32 14.12 -13.51
CA CYS A 47 -20.76 14.25 -14.90
C CYS A 47 -21.68 15.46 -15.14
N ASN A 48 -22.39 15.94 -14.12
CA ASN A 48 -23.25 17.14 -14.21
C ASN A 48 -22.54 18.42 -13.74
N GLY A 49 -21.28 18.32 -13.28
CA GLY A 49 -20.49 19.48 -12.86
C GLY A 49 -19.90 20.26 -14.04
N GLU A 50 -19.18 21.34 -13.75
CA GLU A 50 -18.62 22.28 -14.76
C GLU A 50 -17.77 21.61 -15.84
N ARG A 51 -17.03 20.55 -15.50
CA ARG A 51 -16.17 19.80 -16.44
C ARG A 51 -16.88 18.63 -17.12
N GLY A 52 -18.11 18.34 -16.71
CA GLY A 52 -18.86 17.15 -17.07
C GLY A 52 -18.02 15.86 -16.96
N PRO A 53 -18.20 14.90 -17.89
CA PRO A 53 -17.40 13.66 -17.94
C PRO A 53 -15.88 13.90 -18.02
N GLY A 54 -15.43 15.06 -18.50
CA GLY A 54 -14.02 15.44 -18.58
C GLY A 54 -13.33 15.56 -17.21
N PHE A 55 -14.10 15.64 -16.12
CA PHE A 55 -13.58 15.53 -14.75
C PHE A 55 -12.71 14.28 -14.58
N PHE A 56 -13.16 13.13 -15.07
CA PHE A 56 -12.45 11.85 -14.95
C PHE A 56 -11.22 11.75 -15.86
N CYS A 57 -11.02 12.70 -16.78
CA CYS A 57 -9.79 12.80 -17.56
C CYS A 57 -8.72 13.64 -16.84
N ALA A 58 -9.13 14.52 -15.92
CA ALA A 58 -8.21 15.34 -15.13
C ALA A 58 -7.44 14.49 -14.11
N VAL A 59 -6.26 14.97 -13.69
CA VAL A 59 -5.45 14.30 -12.66
C VAL A 59 -6.22 14.14 -11.35
N GLN A 60 -6.92 15.20 -10.93
CA GLN A 60 -7.72 15.21 -9.70
C GLN A 60 -8.86 14.18 -9.77
N GLY A 61 -9.67 14.20 -10.84
CA GLY A 61 -10.79 13.28 -10.94
C GLY A 61 -10.37 11.82 -11.04
N ARG A 62 -9.23 11.52 -11.68
CA ARG A 62 -8.62 10.18 -11.64
C ARG A 62 -8.14 9.79 -10.25
N ALA A 63 -7.51 10.72 -9.51
CA ALA A 63 -7.04 10.44 -8.17
C ALA A 63 -8.22 10.13 -7.23
N GLU A 64 -9.24 11.00 -7.23
CA GLU A 64 -10.40 10.87 -6.36
C GLU A 64 -11.21 9.61 -6.67
N SER A 65 -11.52 9.34 -7.94
CA SER A 65 -12.32 8.15 -8.30
C SER A 65 -11.59 6.84 -7.99
N LEU A 66 -10.27 6.81 -8.16
CA LEU A 66 -9.42 5.68 -7.76
C LEU A 66 -9.24 5.57 -6.24
N LEU A 67 -9.82 6.44 -5.43
CA LEU A 67 -9.87 6.28 -3.97
C LEU A 67 -11.23 5.76 -3.49
N TRP A 68 -12.22 5.59 -4.37
CA TRP A 68 -13.48 4.99 -3.98
C TRP A 68 -13.41 3.46 -4.01
N LYS A 69 -14.00 2.81 -3.00
CA LYS A 69 -14.15 1.36 -2.94
C LYS A 69 -15.48 1.01 -2.29
N ARG A 70 -16.05 -0.13 -2.66
CA ARG A 70 -17.31 -0.61 -2.07
C ARG A 70 -17.16 -0.86 -0.58
N GLY A 71 -18.18 -0.52 0.20
CA GLY A 71 -18.21 -0.62 1.66
C GLY A 71 -17.88 -2.01 2.20
N TYR A 72 -18.19 -3.07 1.45
CA TYR A 72 -17.83 -4.46 1.79
C TYR A 72 -16.33 -4.64 2.12
N PHE A 73 -15.45 -3.88 1.47
CA PHE A 73 -14.00 -3.96 1.67
C PHE A 73 -13.48 -3.06 2.80
N GLY A 74 -14.38 -2.41 3.56
CA GLY A 74 -14.01 -1.46 4.62
C GLY A 74 -13.06 -2.02 5.68
N HIS A 75 -13.06 -3.33 5.88
CA HIS A 75 -12.15 -4.01 6.80
C HIS A 75 -10.67 -3.92 6.41
N GLU A 76 -10.35 -3.60 5.15
CA GLU A 76 -8.97 -3.54 4.68
C GLU A 76 -8.22 -2.27 5.11
N GLN A 77 -8.95 -1.16 5.37
CA GLN A 77 -8.36 0.14 5.73
C GLN A 77 -7.21 0.59 4.79
N GLU A 78 -7.44 0.45 3.49
CA GLU A 78 -6.48 0.64 2.41
C GLU A 78 -6.04 2.11 2.27
N MET A 79 -4.76 2.31 1.97
CA MET A 79 -4.18 3.58 1.50
C MET A 79 -3.53 3.33 0.14
N ARG A 80 -3.84 4.17 -0.85
CA ARG A 80 -3.32 4.05 -2.21
C ARG A 80 -2.26 5.09 -2.48
N LEU A 81 -1.16 4.64 -3.06
CA LEU A 81 -0.17 5.48 -3.73
C LEU A 81 -0.41 5.37 -5.24
N LEU A 82 -0.77 6.48 -5.87
CA LEU A 82 -1.14 6.54 -7.28
C LEU A 82 -0.08 7.35 -8.04
N LEU A 83 0.33 6.86 -9.21
CA LEU A 83 1.07 7.62 -10.20
C LEU A 83 0.18 7.88 -11.40
N ILE A 84 -0.22 9.13 -11.58
CA ILE A 84 -1.17 9.54 -12.61
C ILE A 84 -0.44 10.31 -13.70
N GLY A 85 -0.36 9.73 -14.91
CA GLY A 85 0.32 10.35 -16.05
C GLY A 85 -0.28 11.70 -16.43
N ARG A 86 0.56 12.67 -16.81
CA ARG A 86 0.14 14.03 -17.19
C ARG A 86 -0.72 14.05 -18.45
N SER A 87 -0.40 13.19 -19.42
CA SER A 87 -1.20 12.95 -20.62
C SER A 87 -1.63 11.49 -20.67
N TRP A 88 -2.84 11.25 -21.17
CA TRP A 88 -3.26 9.90 -21.53
C TRP A 88 -2.62 9.57 -22.89
N GLN A 89 -1.56 8.76 -22.88
CA GLN A 89 -0.91 8.29 -24.09
C GLN A 89 -1.45 6.91 -24.42
N GLN A 90 -2.53 6.87 -25.21
CA GLN A 90 -3.17 5.61 -25.61
C GLN A 90 -2.19 4.68 -26.35
N ASP A 91 -1.23 5.26 -27.08
CA ASP A 91 -0.30 4.53 -27.95
C ASP A 91 1.01 4.10 -27.27
N LYS A 92 1.24 4.50 -26.01
CA LYS A 92 2.43 4.09 -25.26
C LYS A 92 2.02 3.29 -24.03
N PRO A 93 2.24 1.95 -24.02
CA PRO A 93 1.94 1.17 -22.85
C PRO A 93 2.80 1.64 -21.67
N SER A 94 2.16 1.82 -20.51
CA SER A 94 2.92 2.04 -19.29
C SER A 94 3.80 0.80 -19.01
N PRO A 95 5.03 0.98 -18.49
CA PRO A 95 5.87 -0.14 -18.13
C PRO A 95 5.18 -0.99 -17.06
N LYS A 96 5.31 -2.32 -17.18
CA LYS A 96 4.74 -3.28 -16.21
C LYS A 96 5.28 -3.07 -14.79
N VAL A 97 6.53 -2.63 -14.69
CA VAL A 97 7.21 -2.34 -13.43
C VAL A 97 7.85 -0.96 -13.55
N ARG A 98 7.60 -0.09 -12.57
CA ARG A 98 8.31 1.18 -12.43
C ARG A 98 9.29 1.05 -11.28
N LEU A 99 10.57 1.25 -11.57
CA LEU A 99 11.60 1.34 -10.57
C LEU A 99 11.68 2.78 -10.08
N VAL A 100 11.58 2.96 -8.76
CA VAL A 100 11.80 4.23 -8.11
C VAL A 100 12.99 4.09 -7.17
N LYS A 101 13.90 5.06 -7.19
CA LYS A 101 15.01 5.09 -6.25
C LYS A 101 14.44 5.47 -4.88
N ILE A 102 14.80 4.70 -3.86
CA ILE A 102 14.43 4.99 -2.47
C ILE A 102 15.67 4.99 -1.61
N ASP A 103 15.67 5.81 -0.57
CA ASP A 103 16.51 5.62 0.60
C ASP A 103 15.66 4.89 1.67
N PRO A 104 15.96 3.61 1.96
CA PRO A 104 15.25 2.84 2.99
C PRO A 104 15.26 3.49 4.36
N ASN A 105 16.34 4.17 4.75
CA ASN A 105 16.48 4.77 6.08
C ASN A 105 15.60 6.03 6.23
N ALA A 106 15.42 6.78 5.15
CA ALA A 106 14.50 7.91 5.12
C ALA A 106 13.04 7.45 4.98
N LEU A 107 12.77 6.46 4.12
CA LEU A 107 11.42 6.06 3.76
C LEU A 107 10.77 5.14 4.80
N PHE A 108 11.49 4.14 5.31
CA PHE A 108 10.89 3.13 6.17
C PHE A 108 10.93 3.59 7.63
N THR A 109 9.82 3.40 8.33
CA THR A 109 9.76 3.52 9.79
C THR A 109 10.31 2.25 10.42
N SER A 110 9.84 1.10 9.93
CA SER A 110 10.29 -0.21 10.37
C SER A 110 10.07 -1.26 9.28
N ILE A 111 10.78 -2.38 9.42
CA ILE A 111 10.55 -3.57 8.59
C ILE A 111 10.27 -4.77 9.50
N SER A 112 9.54 -5.74 8.98
CA SER A 112 9.41 -7.05 9.60
C SER A 112 9.66 -8.15 8.58
N PHE A 113 10.27 -9.24 9.04
CA PHE A 113 10.44 -10.44 8.23
C PHE A 113 9.27 -11.39 8.41
N ASP A 114 9.17 -12.39 7.53
CA ASP A 114 8.13 -13.41 7.67
C ASP A 114 8.30 -14.10 9.04
N PRO A 115 7.26 -14.13 9.89
CA PRO A 115 7.38 -14.70 11.23
C PRO A 115 7.53 -16.23 11.25
N ARG A 116 7.41 -16.89 10.10
CA ARG A 116 7.63 -18.33 9.94
C ARG A 116 9.10 -18.70 9.73
N LEU A 117 9.98 -17.71 9.55
CA LEU A 117 11.42 -17.95 9.42
C LEU A 117 11.98 -18.63 10.67
N GLN A 118 12.87 -19.59 10.46
CA GLN A 118 13.66 -20.18 11.54
C GLN A 118 14.60 -19.11 12.13
N PRO A 119 15.02 -19.26 13.40
CA PRO A 119 15.87 -18.26 14.05
C PRO A 119 17.15 -17.94 13.28
N PHE A 120 17.77 -18.93 12.63
CA PHE A 120 18.98 -18.71 11.84
C PHE A 120 18.71 -17.93 10.55
N GLU A 121 17.65 -18.26 9.80
CA GLU A 121 17.25 -17.56 8.58
C GLU A 121 16.91 -16.08 8.87
N LEU A 122 16.27 -15.83 10.01
CA LEU A 122 15.98 -14.48 10.48
C LEU A 122 17.26 -13.70 10.76
N ASN A 123 18.23 -14.31 11.45
CA ASN A 123 19.49 -13.65 11.78
C ASN A 123 20.33 -13.35 10.53
N GLU A 124 20.35 -14.27 9.55
CA GLU A 124 21.00 -14.06 8.26
C GLU A 124 20.37 -12.87 7.51
N ARG A 125 19.03 -12.83 7.39
CA ARG A 125 18.29 -11.71 6.78
C ARG A 125 18.56 -10.38 7.48
N ILE A 126 18.62 -10.37 8.82
CA ILE A 126 18.96 -9.17 9.58
C ILE A 126 20.38 -8.72 9.27
N ALA A 127 21.35 -9.65 9.26
CA ALA A 127 22.74 -9.35 8.94
C ALA A 127 22.88 -8.76 7.53
N GLU A 128 22.24 -9.36 6.52
CA GLU A 128 22.20 -8.85 5.13
C GLU A 128 21.72 -7.39 5.08
N PHE A 129 20.63 -7.07 5.79
CA PHE A 129 20.08 -5.70 5.80
C PHE A 129 21.00 -4.70 6.54
N ARG A 130 21.63 -5.13 7.64
CA ARG A 130 22.58 -4.29 8.39
C ARG A 130 23.84 -4.04 7.57
N GLU A 131 24.38 -5.04 6.89
CA GLU A 131 25.53 -4.92 6.00
C GLU A 131 25.24 -4.01 4.80
N ALA A 132 24.01 -4.08 4.25
CA ALA A 132 23.53 -3.15 3.23
C ALA A 132 23.30 -1.70 3.73
N GLY A 133 23.51 -1.43 5.03
CA GLY A 133 23.44 -0.09 5.61
C GLY A 133 22.07 0.34 6.12
N TYR A 134 21.11 -0.57 6.29
CA TYR A 134 19.83 -0.24 6.93
C TYR A 134 20.02 -0.07 8.44
N THR A 135 19.73 1.11 8.97
CA THR A 135 19.82 1.46 10.40
C THR A 135 18.46 1.51 11.08
N GLY A 136 17.37 1.43 10.32
CA GLY A 136 16.01 1.48 10.86
C GLY A 136 15.63 0.29 11.73
N GLU A 137 14.46 0.40 12.34
CA GLU A 137 13.93 -0.64 13.24
C GLU A 137 13.57 -1.90 12.46
N ILE A 138 13.85 -3.07 13.05
CA ILE A 138 13.44 -4.38 12.56
C ILE A 138 12.57 -5.01 13.65
N VAL A 139 11.26 -5.05 13.42
CA VAL A 139 10.27 -5.60 14.35
C VAL A 139 9.87 -7.01 13.96
N ARG A 140 9.46 -7.81 14.94
CA ARG A 140 8.84 -9.12 14.70
C ARG A 140 7.34 -8.95 14.46
N ASP A 141 6.85 -9.54 13.39
CA ASP A 141 5.42 -9.59 13.12
C ASP A 141 4.79 -10.76 13.89
N LEU A 142 3.97 -10.48 14.91
CA LEU A 142 3.32 -11.52 15.71
C LEU A 142 1.95 -11.92 15.15
N ASN A 143 1.49 -11.32 14.04
CA ASN A 143 0.13 -11.52 13.53
C ASN A 143 -0.16 -12.98 13.11
N TYR A 144 0.88 -13.73 12.73
CA TYR A 144 0.77 -15.16 12.40
C TYR A 144 1.03 -16.10 13.60
N GLN A 145 1.37 -15.58 14.79
CA GLN A 145 1.60 -16.38 15.99
C GLN A 145 0.32 -16.69 16.78
N LYS A 146 -0.87 -16.38 16.25
CA LYS A 146 -2.14 -16.83 16.83
C LYS A 146 -2.33 -18.34 16.64
N VAL A 147 -1.54 -19.14 17.35
CA VAL A 147 -1.98 -20.45 17.81
C VAL A 147 -3.08 -20.17 18.83
N LEU A 148 -4.34 -20.15 18.38
CA LEU A 148 -5.47 -19.82 19.25
C LEU A 148 -5.64 -20.83 20.39
N SER A 149 -5.11 -22.05 20.23
CA SER A 149 -4.84 -23.05 21.27
C SER A 149 -4.11 -24.24 20.63
N LEU A 150 -3.00 -24.71 21.20
CA LEU A 150 -2.44 -26.02 20.83
C LEU A 150 -3.14 -27.06 21.71
N LEU A 151 -4.21 -27.66 21.21
CA LEU A 151 -4.91 -28.72 21.92
C LEU A 151 -4.17 -30.04 21.65
N ILE A 152 -3.36 -30.48 22.61
CA ILE A 152 -2.73 -31.79 22.58
C ILE A 152 -3.82 -32.81 22.89
N MET A 153 -4.30 -33.54 21.88
CA MET A 153 -5.23 -34.65 22.08
C MET A 153 -4.49 -35.78 22.80
N MET A 154 -4.81 -35.99 24.08
CA MET A 154 -4.36 -37.16 24.82
C MET A 154 -5.29 -38.33 24.51
N ARG A 155 -4.72 -39.53 24.45
CA ARG A 155 -5.45 -40.77 24.10
C ARG A 155 -6.51 -41.15 25.14
N ASP A 156 -6.42 -40.58 26.33
CA ASP A 156 -7.12 -41.02 27.54
C ASP A 156 -8.23 -40.04 27.95
N TRP A 157 -8.77 -39.27 27.01
CA TRP A 157 -9.88 -38.38 27.32
C TRP A 157 -11.11 -39.17 27.78
N PRO A 158 -11.71 -38.83 28.93
CA PRO A 158 -12.95 -39.46 29.34
C PRO A 158 -14.03 -39.15 28.30
N ASP A 159 -14.74 -40.18 27.87
CA ASP A 159 -15.95 -40.02 27.07
C ASP A 159 -16.97 -39.18 27.86
N PRO A 160 -17.74 -38.30 27.19
CA PRO A 160 -18.63 -37.35 27.85
C PRO A 160 -19.77 -38.01 28.64
#